data_AF-Q79CJ2-F1
#
_entry.id   AF-Q79CJ2-F1
#
_cell.length_a   1.000
_cell.length_b   1.000
_cell.length_c   1.000
_cell.angle_alpha   90.00
_cell.angle_beta   90.00
_cell.angle_gamma   90.00
#
_symmetry.space_group_name_H-M   'P 1'
#
loop_
_entity.id
_entity.type
_entity.pdbx_description
1 polymer ?
#
loop_
_entity_poly.entity_id
_entity_poly.type
_entity_poly.pdbx_seq_one_letter_code
_entity_poly.pdbx_strand_id
1 'polypeptide(L)'
;ILNIIVIAYGACTGQGAEWFYGSATGLLFAFTYLYSAINTIFDFDQRLYGWFSLFVAINTLPAGILCLTSGYGGNAWYGIIWFLWGILWLTAFIEINLKKNLGKFVPYLAIFEGIVTAWIPGLLMLWGKW
;
A
#
# COMPACT_ATOMS: atom_id res chain seq x y z
N ILE A 1 9.94 10.49 -6.12
CA ILE A 1 11.25 11.18 -6.14
C ILE A 1 11.94 11.11 -4.78
N LEU A 2 11.35 11.62 -3.70
CA LEU A 2 11.96 11.57 -2.35
C LEU A 2 12.32 10.14 -1.90
N ASN A 3 11.43 9.16 -2.06
CA ASN A 3 11.73 7.76 -1.73
C ASN A 3 12.93 7.19 -2.51
N ILE A 4 13.13 7.60 -3.76
CA ILE A 4 14.27 7.17 -4.58
C ILE A 4 15.57 7.79 -4.05
N ILE A 5 15.53 9.06 -3.66
CA ILE A 5 16.67 9.77 -3.05
C ILE A 5 17.07 9.12 -1.73
N VAL A 6 16.10 8.79 -0.87
CA VAL A 6 16.35 8.12 0.42
C VAL A 6 17.02 6.77 0.23
N ILE A 7 16.56 5.97 -0.75
CA ILE A 7 17.18 4.69 -1.10
C ILE A 7 18.61 4.90 -1.62
N ALA A 8 18.82 5.82 -2.56
CA ALA A 8 20.15 6.08 -3.11
C ALA A 8 21.15 6.53 -2.04
N TYR A 9 20.73 7.48 -1.19
CA TYR A 9 21.53 7.96 -0.08
C TYR A 9 21.86 6.86 0.93
N GLY A 10 20.87 6.04 1.30
CA GLY A 10 21.07 4.92 2.21
C GLY A 10 22.07 3.89 1.68
N ALA A 11 22.00 3.60 0.38
CA ALA A 11 22.95 2.71 -0.28
C ALA A 11 24.37 3.28 -0.29
N CYS A 12 24.53 4.58 -0.59
CA CYS A 12 25.83 5.25 -0.58
C CYS A 12 26.45 5.37 0.83
N THR A 13 25.62 5.42 1.88
CA THR A 13 26.07 5.58 3.26
C THR A 13 26.10 4.28 4.07
N GLY A 14 25.81 3.14 3.43
CA GLY A 14 25.87 1.82 4.07
C GLY A 14 24.83 1.61 5.17
N GLN A 15 23.64 2.19 5.02
CA GLN A 15 22.57 2.07 6.01
C GLN A 15 22.02 0.63 6.10
N GLY A 16 21.46 0.29 7.27
CA GLY A 16 20.79 -0.99 7.50
C GLY A 16 19.42 -1.10 6.80
N ALA A 17 18.85 -2.30 6.77
CA ALA A 17 17.59 -2.61 6.07
C ALA A 17 16.40 -1.72 6.49
N GLU A 18 16.34 -1.31 7.76
CA GLU A 18 15.29 -0.43 8.30
C GLU A 18 15.19 0.91 7.58
N TRP A 19 16.32 1.48 7.15
CA TRP A 19 16.37 2.75 6.44
C TRP A 19 15.56 2.72 5.14
N PHE A 20 15.56 1.57 4.46
CA PHE A 20 14.91 1.39 3.18
C PHE A 20 13.43 1.02 3.29
N TYR A 21 12.99 0.56 4.46
CA TYR A 21 11.66 -0.03 4.64
C TYR A 21 10.53 0.96 4.34
N GLY A 22 10.62 2.19 4.88
CA GLY A 22 9.62 3.23 4.64
C GLY A 22 9.52 3.62 3.17
N SER A 23 10.66 3.72 2.47
CA SER A 23 10.67 4.05 1.05
C SER A 23 10.22 2.91 0.15
N ALA A 24 10.56 1.67 0.47
CA ALA A 24 10.12 0.49 -0.25
C ALA A 24 8.58 0.32 -0.17
N THR A 25 8.03 0.44 1.04
CA THR A 25 6.58 0.35 1.28
C THR A 25 5.81 1.53 0.67
N GLY A 26 6.35 2.75 0.78
CA GLY A 26 5.75 3.92 0.15
C GLY A 26 5.71 3.85 -1.38
N LEU A 27 6.75 3.29 -2.01
CA LEU A 27 6.80 3.10 -3.46
C LEU A 27 5.80 2.03 -3.94
N LEU A 28 5.57 0.99 -3.14
CA LEU A 28 4.60 -0.07 -3.46
C LEU A 28 3.22 0.54 -3.80
N PHE A 29 2.73 1.43 -2.95
CA PHE A 29 1.46 2.12 -3.16
C PHE A 29 1.54 3.23 -4.21
N ALA A 30 2.61 4.03 -4.23
CA ALA A 30 2.77 5.08 -5.23
C ALA A 30 2.72 4.55 -6.67
N PHE A 31 3.33 3.38 -6.92
CA PHE A 31 3.23 2.74 -8.23
C PHE A 31 1.81 2.27 -8.55
N THR A 32 1.00 1.84 -7.59
CA THR A 32 -0.39 1.43 -7.87
C THR A 32 -1.22 2.59 -8.43
N TYR A 33 -1.11 3.78 -7.84
CA TYR A 33 -1.81 4.97 -8.32
C TYR A 33 -1.27 5.47 -9.66
N LEU A 34 0.05 5.48 -9.85
CA LEU A 34 0.66 5.87 -11.12
C LEU A 34 0.28 4.91 -12.25
N TYR A 35 0.31 3.59 -11.99
CA TYR A 35 -0.07 2.56 -12.94
C TYR A 35 -1.54 2.71 -13.32
N SER A 36 -2.42 2.87 -12.33
CA SER A 36 -3.85 3.11 -12.55
C SER A 36 -4.08 4.35 -13.42
N ALA A 37 -3.44 5.48 -13.08
CA ALA A 37 -3.55 6.71 -13.85
C ALA A 37 -3.09 6.57 -15.30
N ILE A 38 -1.93 5.95 -15.54
CA ILE A 38 -1.41 5.72 -16.89
C ILE A 38 -2.36 4.82 -17.68
N ASN A 39 -2.78 3.69 -17.11
CA ASN A 39 -3.69 2.80 -17.82
C ASN A 39 -5.03 3.46 -18.12
N THR A 40 -5.55 4.32 -17.24
CA THR A 40 -6.80 5.05 -17.48
C THR A 40 -6.64 6.12 -18.55
N ILE A 41 -5.52 6.86 -18.58
CA ILE A 41 -5.27 7.90 -19.58
C ILE A 41 -5.12 7.31 -20.98
N PHE A 42 -4.42 6.18 -21.09
CA PHE A 42 -4.09 5.54 -22.37
C PHE A 42 -4.98 4.33 -22.72
N ASP A 43 -6.00 4.04 -21.91
CA ASP A 43 -6.93 2.91 -22.05
C ASP A 43 -6.21 1.56 -22.25
N PHE A 44 -5.18 1.32 -21.43
CA PHE A 44 -4.42 0.07 -21.46
C PHE A 44 -5.11 -1.06 -20.70
N ASP A 45 -4.73 -2.29 -21.05
CA ASP A 45 -5.20 -3.49 -20.38
C ASP A 45 -4.81 -3.52 -18.89
N GLN A 46 -5.82 -3.58 -18.03
CA GLN A 46 -5.66 -3.56 -16.58
C GLN A 46 -5.20 -4.91 -15.98
N ARG A 47 -5.09 -5.99 -16.76
CA ARG A 47 -4.72 -7.32 -16.23
C ARG A 47 -3.39 -7.33 -15.48
N LEU A 48 -2.40 -6.55 -15.94
CA LEU A 48 -1.12 -6.42 -15.24
C LEU A 48 -1.27 -5.67 -13.91
N TYR A 49 -2.12 -4.65 -13.87
CA TYR A 49 -2.43 -3.93 -12.64
C TYR A 49 -3.12 -4.84 -11.60
N GLY A 50 -4.02 -5.72 -12.03
CA GLY A 50 -4.63 -6.68 -11.10
C GLY A 50 -3.63 -7.72 -10.57
N TRP A 51 -2.70 -8.22 -11.38
CA TRP A 51 -1.60 -9.07 -10.90
C TRP A 51 -0.67 -8.33 -9.92
N PHE A 52 -0.34 -7.07 -10.22
CA PHE A 52 0.45 -6.24 -9.31
C PHE A 52 -0.29 -6.02 -7.99
N SER A 53 -1.60 -5.80 -8.03
CA SER A 53 -2.42 -5.67 -6.82
C SER A 53 -2.42 -6.95 -5.97
N LEU A 54 -2.40 -8.14 -6.58
CA LEU A 54 -2.21 -9.41 -5.85
C LEU A 54 -0.83 -9.46 -5.17
N PHE A 55 0.22 -9.05 -5.86
CA PHE A 55 1.56 -8.97 -5.29
C PHE A 55 1.59 -8.03 -4.07
N VAL A 56 0.95 -6.86 -4.16
CA VAL A 56 0.79 -5.95 -3.02
C VAL A 56 0.09 -6.65 -1.86
N ALA A 57 -1.07 -7.27 -2.12
CA ALA A 57 -1.87 -7.96 -1.11
C ALA A 57 -1.12 -9.09 -0.39
N ILE A 58 -0.25 -9.83 -1.09
CA ILE A 58 0.58 -10.88 -0.48
C ILE A 58 1.64 -10.26 0.46
N ASN A 59 2.28 -9.17 0.04
CA ASN A 59 3.33 -8.52 0.83
C ASN A 59 2.79 -7.78 2.07
N THR A 60 1.50 -7.46 2.12
CA THR A 60 0.91 -6.88 3.32
C THR A 60 0.85 -7.88 4.48
N LEU A 61 0.84 -9.19 4.21
CA LEU A 61 0.83 -10.22 5.25
C LEU A 61 2.09 -10.18 6.13
N PRO A 62 3.31 -10.35 5.59
CA PRO A 62 4.52 -10.24 6.41
C PRO A 62 4.69 -8.84 6.99
N ALA A 63 4.34 -7.77 6.25
CA ALA A 63 4.44 -6.39 6.75
C ALA A 63 3.53 -6.16 7.98
N GLY A 64 2.29 -6.63 7.92
CA GLY A 64 1.33 -6.56 9.02
C GLY A 64 1.77 -7.38 10.23
N ILE A 65 2.26 -8.61 10.02
CA ILE A 65 2.76 -9.49 11.09
C ILE A 65 3.98 -8.87 11.79
N LEU A 66 4.95 -8.37 11.03
CA LEU A 66 6.14 -7.72 11.59
C LEU A 66 5.75 -6.49 12.41
N CYS A 67 4.82 -5.68 11.91
CA CYS A 67 4.36 -4.49 12.63
C CYS A 67 3.63 -4.86 13.95
N LEU A 68 2.81 -5.91 13.95
CA LEU A 68 2.11 -6.38 15.15
C LEU A 68 3.01 -7.05 16.20
N THR A 69 4.03 -7.80 15.76
CA THR A 69 4.82 -8.66 16.66
C THR A 69 6.10 -7.99 17.15
N SER A 70 6.71 -7.12 16.34
CA SER A 70 7.99 -6.47 16.66
C SER A 70 7.95 -4.95 16.60
N GLY A 71 6.81 -4.32 16.28
CA GLY A 71 6.72 -2.88 16.09
C GLY A 71 7.54 -2.38 14.89
N TYR A 72 7.90 -3.28 13.98
CA TYR A 72 8.77 -2.95 12.86
C TYR A 72 8.01 -2.10 11.84
N GLY A 73 8.54 -0.91 11.57
CA GLY A 73 7.96 0.04 10.62
C GLY A 73 6.64 0.70 11.06
N GLY A 74 6.24 0.57 12.33
CA GLY A 74 5.03 1.21 12.85
C GLY A 74 4.53 0.61 14.18
N ASN A 75 3.43 1.15 14.68
CA ASN A 75 2.72 0.62 15.86
C ASN A 75 1.74 -0.52 15.48
N ALA A 76 1.17 -1.20 16.48
CA ALA A 76 0.22 -2.29 16.21
C ALA A 76 -0.98 -1.87 15.32
N TRP A 77 -1.41 -0.60 15.38
CA TRP A 77 -2.46 -0.07 14.51
C TRP A 77 -2.05 -0.06 13.04
N TYR A 78 -0.79 0.30 12.73
CA TYR A 78 -0.23 0.17 11.39
C TYR A 78 -0.26 -1.27 10.88
N GLY A 79 -0.03 -2.26 11.75
CA GLY A 79 -0.16 -3.67 11.41
C GLY A 79 -1.56 -4.04 10.94
N ILE A 80 -2.60 -3.53 11.61
CA ILE A 80 -4.01 -3.74 11.20
C ILE A 80 -4.28 -3.05 9.86
N ILE A 81 -3.76 -1.83 9.67
CA ILE A 81 -3.90 -1.07 8.42
C ILE A 81 -3.31 -1.84 7.23
N TRP A 82 -2.16 -2.50 7.40
CA TRP A 82 -1.58 -3.36 6.35
C TRP A 82 -2.54 -4.45 5.88
N PHE A 83 -3.25 -5.12 6.79
CA PHE A 83 -4.21 -6.14 6.40
C PHE A 83 -5.43 -5.56 5.68
N LEU A 84 -5.94 -4.40 6.13
CA LEU A 84 -7.05 -3.70 5.47
C LEU A 84 -6.67 -3.35 4.03
N TRP A 85 -5.52 -2.70 3.84
CA TRP A 85 -4.97 -2.44 2.51
C TRP A 85 -4.76 -3.74 1.72
N GLY A 86 -4.31 -4.84 2.36
CA GLY A 86 -4.26 -6.14 1.69
C GLY A 86 -5.59 -6.57 1.06
N ILE A 87 -6.70 -6.38 1.79
CA ILE A 87 -8.05 -6.71 1.33
C ILE A 87 -8.45 -5.82 0.15
N LEU A 88 -8.27 -4.50 0.25
CA LEU A 88 -8.64 -3.58 -0.82
C LEU A 88 -7.88 -3.90 -2.12
N TRP A 89 -6.57 -4.13 -2.06
CA TRP A 89 -5.79 -4.49 -3.26
C TRP A 89 -6.15 -5.88 -3.80
N LEU A 90 -6.51 -6.82 -2.93
CA LEU A 90 -7.01 -8.13 -3.37
C LEU A 90 -8.32 -7.99 -4.18
N THR A 91 -9.21 -7.05 -3.83
CA THR A 91 -10.44 -6.83 -4.61
C THR A 91 -10.15 -6.48 -6.07
N ALA A 92 -9.12 -5.69 -6.34
CA ALA A 92 -8.71 -5.34 -7.72
C ALA A 92 -8.30 -6.58 -8.53
N PHE A 93 -7.54 -7.50 -7.94
CA PHE A 93 -7.21 -8.78 -8.60
C PHE A 93 -8.46 -9.62 -8.89
N ILE A 94 -9.39 -9.69 -7.93
CA ILE A 94 -10.63 -10.47 -8.07
C ILE A 94 -11.50 -9.92 -9.22
N GLU A 95 -11.71 -8.60 -9.28
CA GLU A 95 -12.54 -8.01 -10.32
C GLU A 95 -11.87 -8.06 -11.70
N ILE A 96 -10.58 -7.74 -11.77
CA ILE A 96 -9.88 -7.57 -13.05
C ILE A 96 -9.43 -8.89 -13.65
N ASN A 97 -8.81 -9.77 -12.85
CA ASN A 97 -8.17 -10.99 -13.35
C ASN A 97 -9.08 -12.20 -13.20
N LEU A 98 -9.79 -12.32 -12.07
CA LEU A 98 -10.76 -13.42 -11.87
C LEU A 98 -12.13 -13.13 -12.46
N LYS A 99 -12.37 -11.91 -12.97
CA LYS A 99 -13.61 -11.48 -13.62
C LYS A 99 -14.85 -11.67 -12.74
N LYS A 100 -14.70 -11.54 -11.43
CA LYS A 100 -15.81 -11.61 -10.47
C LYS A 100 -16.28 -10.21 -10.10
N ASN A 101 -17.55 -9.93 -10.30
CA ASN A 101 -18.14 -8.63 -9.96
C ASN A 101 -18.42 -8.55 -8.45
N LEU A 102 -17.71 -7.66 -7.75
CA LEU A 102 -17.94 -7.38 -6.32
C LEU A 102 -18.91 -6.20 -6.11
N GLY A 103 -19.31 -5.53 -7.18
CA GLY A 103 -20.35 -4.52 -7.20
C GLY A 103 -19.99 -3.31 -6.35
N LYS A 104 -20.93 -2.89 -5.49
CA LYS A 104 -20.75 -1.69 -4.66
C LYS A 104 -19.80 -1.89 -3.47
N PHE A 105 -19.38 -3.12 -3.20
CA PHE A 105 -18.50 -3.41 -2.06
C PHE A 105 -17.16 -2.67 -2.17
N VAL A 106 -16.52 -2.74 -3.35
CA VAL A 106 -15.19 -2.15 -3.59
C VAL A 106 -15.16 -0.64 -3.38
N PRO A 107 -16.06 0.17 -3.97
CA PRO A 107 -16.05 1.61 -3.73
C PRO A 107 -16.38 1.98 -2.27
N TYR A 108 -17.28 1.26 -1.59
CA TYR A 108 -17.54 1.52 -0.17
C TYR A 108 -16.32 1.19 0.70
N LEU A 109 -15.63 0.08 0.42
CA LEU A 109 -14.40 -0.29 1.10
C LEU A 109 -13.32 0.77 0.89
N ALA A 110 -13.11 1.23 -0.35
CA ALA A 110 -12.12 2.24 -0.68
C ALA A 110 -12.38 3.58 0.04
N ILE A 111 -13.65 4.02 0.12
CA ILE A 111 -14.02 5.23 0.86
C ILE A 111 -13.77 5.05 2.36
N PHE A 112 -14.21 3.93 2.92
CA PHE A 112 -14.01 3.63 4.33
C PHE A 112 -12.53 3.61 4.71
N GLU A 113 -11.71 2.88 3.95
CA GLU A 113 -10.27 2.81 4.20
C GLU A 113 -9.60 4.17 3.97
N GLY A 114 -9.98 4.91 2.91
CA GLY A 114 -9.45 6.25 2.67
C GLY A 114 -9.63 7.19 3.88
N ILE A 115 -10.76 7.09 4.59
CA ILE A 115 -11.02 7.89 5.78
C ILE A 115 -10.30 7.31 7.02
N VAL A 116 -10.54 6.03 7.31
CA VAL A 116 -10.17 5.41 8.58
C VAL A 116 -8.70 4.99 8.65
N THR A 117 -8.11 4.59 7.53
CA THR A 117 -6.74 4.06 7.49
C THR A 117 -5.72 5.03 6.91
N ALA A 118 -6.15 6.06 6.18
CA ALA A 118 -5.25 7.08 5.63
C ALA A 118 -5.50 8.48 6.20
N TRP A 119 -6.73 9.01 6.13
CA TRP A 119 -6.98 10.40 6.49
C TRP A 119 -6.87 10.67 8.00
N ILE A 120 -7.60 9.91 8.84
CA ILE A 120 -7.54 10.08 10.29
C ILE A 120 -6.12 9.81 10.83
N PRO A 121 -5.46 8.68 10.49
CA PRO A 121 -4.07 8.45 10.89
C PRO A 121 -3.11 9.54 10.44
N GLY A 122 -3.23 10.01 9.19
CA GLY A 122 -2.40 11.08 8.67
C GLY A 122 -2.54 12.39 9.46
N LEU A 123 -3.77 12.77 9.83
CA LEU A 123 -4.01 13.94 10.69
C LEU A 123 -3.43 13.75 12.10
N LEU A 124 -3.60 12.57 12.68
CA LEU A 124 -3.05 12.26 14.01
C LEU A 124 -1.51 12.35 14.01
N MET A 125 -0.86 11.87 12.95
CA MET A 125 0.60 11.99 12.80
C MET A 125 1.04 13.47 12.72
N LEU A 126 0.33 14.29 11.95
CA LEU A 126 0.61 15.72 11.86
C LEU A 126 0.42 16.46 13.20
N TRP A 127 -0.47 15.96 14.05
CA TRP A 127 -0.69 16.48 15.41
C TRP A 127 0.21 15.86 16.48
N GLY A 128 1.09 14.91 16.12
CA GLY A 128 1.95 14.20 17.06
C GLY A 128 1.20 13.29 18.04
N LYS A 129 0.02 12.80 17.65
CA LYS A 129 -0.88 11.95 18.46
C LYS A 129 -1.05 10.54 17.90
N TRP A 130 -0.05 10.05 17.18
CA TRP A 130 -0.07 8.76 16.49
C TRP A 130 0.89 7.75 17.12
#